data_AF-A0A522HCD7-F1
#
_entry.id   AF-A0A522HCD7-F1
#
_cell.length_a   1.000
_cell.length_b   1.000
_cell.length_c   1.000
_cell.angle_alpha   90.00
_cell.angle_beta   90.00
_cell.angle_gamma   90.00
#
_symmetry.space_group_name_H-M   'P 1'
#
loop_
_entity.id
_entity.type
_entity.pdbx_description
1 polymer ?
#
loop_
_entity_poly.entity_id
_entity_poly.type
_entity_poly.pdbx_seq_one_letter_code
_entity_poly.pdbx_strand_id
1 'polypeptide(L)'
;MQTVNGETVVLASIDEQRASHIDVAPLATSKVQPEITAYTTVVDLQPLFDLHNRAAAALSNRQSARAQADASRAQYQREYVLFRDNRNVSQKSLQNARAIMLTDQAKLQAAEAAQNVLDATLRQQFGDTLANAASASGSDFLQRLMKGRSEVLRVTLPAKDSGSAPAQISVDGLDGRLIAARKLSASPQSDPSIQGNPYFYAADSALPAGTRTTAHVPLEGKSTQGLLIPESAVVWYGGQQWAYVKTAADRFTRRYMPSALAANGGFVVTSGFHAGDEVVIHGAQLLLSEELRPQGIATQCKDPPECDG
;
A
#
# COMPACT_ATOMS: atom_id res chain seq x y z
N MET A 1 11.72 -38.83 28.60
CA MET A 1 11.53 -37.37 28.75
C MET A 1 11.75 -37.00 30.21
N GLN A 2 12.29 -35.83 30.49
CA GLN A 2 12.40 -35.30 31.85
C GLN A 2 11.59 -34.01 31.93
N THR A 3 10.76 -33.86 32.96
CA THR A 3 10.11 -32.59 33.27
C THR A 3 11.01 -31.81 34.22
N VAL A 4 11.50 -30.65 33.77
CA VAL A 4 12.28 -29.73 34.61
C VAL A 4 11.50 -28.43 34.69
N ASN A 5 11.16 -27.98 35.91
CA ASN A 5 10.39 -26.75 36.15
C ASN A 5 9.03 -26.69 35.41
N GLY A 6 8.39 -27.83 35.16
CA GLY A 6 7.10 -27.90 34.47
C GLY A 6 7.19 -27.89 32.93
N GLU A 7 8.39 -27.84 32.37
CA GLU A 7 8.62 -27.91 30.92
C GLU A 7 9.11 -29.31 30.51
N THR A 8 8.58 -29.84 29.41
CA THR A 8 9.03 -31.11 28.83
C THR A 8 10.39 -30.91 28.16
N VAL A 9 11.41 -31.61 28.66
CA VAL A 9 12.77 -31.59 28.10
C VAL A 9 12.98 -32.80 27.21
N VAL A 10 13.33 -32.51 25.95
CA VAL A 10 13.80 -33.49 24.96
C VAL A 10 15.32 -33.54 25.03
N LEU A 11 15.87 -34.74 25.21
CA LEU A 11 17.30 -34.98 25.20
C LEU A 11 17.70 -35.42 23.79
N ALA A 12 18.73 -34.77 23.24
CA ALA A 12 19.36 -35.18 21.99
C ALA A 12 20.86 -34.96 22.14
N SER A 13 21.63 -36.05 22.13
CA SER A 13 23.09 -36.02 22.21
C SER A 13 23.70 -35.25 21.02
N ILE A 14 24.97 -34.85 21.16
CA ILE A 14 25.67 -34.11 20.09
C ILE A 14 25.74 -34.94 18.79
N ASP A 15 25.91 -36.25 18.90
CA ASP A 15 25.96 -37.13 17.74
C ASP A 15 24.58 -37.27 17.07
N GLU A 16 23.49 -37.34 17.85
CA GLU A 16 22.11 -37.33 17.33
C GLU A 16 21.76 -35.99 16.67
N GLN A 17 22.18 -34.86 17.26
CA GLN A 17 22.02 -33.53 16.67
C GLN A 17 22.70 -33.45 15.30
N ARG A 18 23.95 -33.94 15.19
CA ARG A 18 24.69 -33.95 13.93
C ARG A 18 24.07 -34.89 12.90
N ALA A 19 23.74 -36.12 13.29
CA ALA A 19 23.17 -37.12 12.40
C ALA A 19 21.79 -36.71 11.87
N SER A 20 21.06 -35.91 12.64
CA SER A 20 19.70 -35.47 12.31
C SER A 20 19.62 -34.02 11.80
N HIS A 21 20.76 -33.37 11.56
CA HIS A 21 20.84 -31.98 11.11
C HIS A 21 20.01 -31.01 11.97
N ILE A 22 20.12 -31.14 13.29
CA ILE A 22 19.50 -30.20 14.23
C ILE A 22 20.39 -28.97 14.33
N ASP A 23 19.98 -27.91 13.63
CA ASP A 23 20.65 -26.62 13.65
C ASP A 23 19.89 -25.62 14.50
N VAL A 24 20.63 -24.74 15.17
CA VAL A 24 20.08 -23.65 15.98
C VAL A 24 20.54 -22.28 15.47
N ALA A 25 19.73 -21.27 15.71
CA ALA A 25 20.08 -19.87 15.48
C ALA A 25 19.75 -19.03 16.73
N PRO A 26 20.62 -18.07 17.11
CA PRO A 26 20.34 -17.19 18.23
C PRO A 26 19.23 -16.19 17.86
N LEU A 27 18.30 -15.96 18.77
CA LEU A 27 17.29 -14.94 18.62
C LEU A 27 17.90 -13.54 18.76
N ALA A 28 17.61 -12.69 17.78
CA ALA A 28 17.98 -11.28 17.79
C ALA A 28 16.78 -10.40 18.13
N THR A 29 17.03 -9.30 18.83
CA THR A 29 16.03 -8.25 19.01
C THR A 29 15.75 -7.56 17.67
N SER A 30 14.48 -7.45 17.35
CA SER A 30 13.98 -6.74 16.17
C SER A 30 12.99 -5.68 16.62
N LYS A 31 13.03 -4.52 15.95
CA LYS A 31 11.97 -3.52 16.09
C LYS A 31 10.85 -3.93 15.16
N VAL A 32 9.71 -4.26 15.75
CA VAL A 32 8.47 -4.46 14.98
C VAL A 32 7.65 -3.22 15.03
N GLN A 33 7.20 -2.81 13.86
CA GLN A 33 6.12 -1.88 13.74
C GLN A 33 4.86 -2.70 13.43
N PRO A 34 3.89 -2.78 14.35
CA PRO A 34 2.61 -3.37 14.08
C PRO A 34 2.00 -2.70 12.85
N GLU A 35 1.42 -3.50 11.98
CA GLU A 35 0.75 -3.03 10.77
C GLU A 35 -0.67 -3.58 10.74
N ILE A 36 -1.53 -2.85 10.03
CA ILE A 36 -2.85 -3.33 9.66
C ILE A 36 -2.88 -3.55 8.15
N THR A 37 -3.67 -4.52 7.72
CA THR A 37 -3.93 -4.74 6.30
C THR A 37 -5.09 -3.86 5.84
N ALA A 38 -4.94 -3.21 4.69
CA ALA A 38 -5.98 -2.39 4.08
C ALA A 38 -6.23 -2.82 2.63
N TYR A 39 -7.51 -2.78 2.23
CA TYR A 39 -7.90 -3.12 0.87
C TYR A 39 -7.40 -2.06 -0.12
N THR A 40 -6.80 -2.53 -1.21
CA THR A 40 -6.17 -1.67 -2.21
C THR A 40 -6.61 -2.03 -3.62
N THR A 41 -6.93 -1.02 -4.41
CA THR A 41 -7.23 -1.16 -5.84
C THR A 41 -6.33 -0.24 -6.66
N VAL A 42 -5.76 -0.75 -7.75
CA VAL A 42 -5.06 0.07 -8.73
C VAL A 42 -6.08 0.87 -9.53
N VAL A 43 -5.95 2.20 -9.51
CA VAL A 43 -6.90 3.11 -10.14
C VAL A 43 -6.72 3.09 -11.66
N ASP A 44 -7.81 3.00 -12.40
CA ASP A 44 -7.80 3.28 -13.83
C ASP A 44 -7.61 4.79 -14.07
N LEU A 45 -6.46 5.16 -14.66
CA LEU A 45 -6.06 6.53 -14.93
C LEU A 45 -6.48 7.02 -16.32
N GLN A 46 -7.13 6.21 -17.14
CA GLN A 46 -7.61 6.65 -18.45
C GLN A 46 -8.49 7.91 -18.38
N PRO A 47 -9.46 8.03 -17.44
CA PRO A 47 -10.25 9.26 -17.33
C PRO A 47 -9.43 10.48 -16.89
N LEU A 48 -8.35 10.29 -16.12
CA LEU A 48 -7.42 11.37 -15.75
C LEU A 48 -6.69 11.89 -17.00
N PHE A 49 -6.22 10.97 -17.85
CA PHE A 49 -5.50 11.32 -19.08
C PHE A 49 -6.43 11.99 -20.11
N ASP A 50 -7.67 11.53 -20.23
CA ASP A 50 -8.67 12.17 -21.08
C ASP A 50 -9.00 13.59 -20.61
N LEU A 51 -9.16 13.80 -19.30
CA LEU A 51 -9.37 15.13 -18.72
C LEU A 51 -8.15 16.03 -18.89
N HIS A 52 -6.93 15.50 -18.73
CA HIS A 52 -5.69 16.23 -19.00
C HIS A 52 -5.65 16.76 -20.44
N ASN A 53 -5.90 15.89 -21.42
CA ASN A 53 -5.91 16.27 -22.83
C ASN A 53 -6.97 17.34 -23.13
N ARG A 54 -8.18 17.17 -22.57
CA ARG A 54 -9.27 18.15 -22.72
C ARG A 54 -8.94 19.48 -22.05
N ALA A 55 -8.30 19.47 -20.89
CA ALA A 55 -7.88 20.67 -20.18
C ALA A 55 -6.80 21.44 -20.97
N ALA A 56 -5.83 20.74 -21.56
CA ALA A 56 -4.82 21.34 -22.42
C ALA A 56 -5.44 22.00 -23.67
N ALA A 57 -6.41 21.34 -24.30
CA ALA A 57 -7.17 21.91 -25.42
C ALA A 57 -8.01 23.13 -25.00
N ALA A 58 -8.71 23.06 -23.86
CA ALA A 58 -9.50 24.16 -23.33
C ALA A 58 -8.65 25.39 -22.98
N LEU A 59 -7.44 25.17 -22.43
CA LEU A 59 -6.49 26.26 -22.19
C LEU A 59 -6.08 26.96 -23.49
N SER A 60 -5.77 26.19 -24.53
CA SER A 60 -5.41 26.74 -25.85
C SER A 60 -6.58 27.50 -26.48
N ASN A 61 -7.81 26.97 -26.38
CA ASN A 61 -9.02 27.63 -26.86
C ASN A 61 -9.30 28.94 -26.11
N ARG A 62 -9.12 28.96 -24.79
CA ARG A 62 -9.27 30.19 -24.00
C ARG A 62 -8.25 31.24 -24.40
N GLN A 63 -6.99 30.86 -24.62
CA GLN A 63 -5.95 31.78 -25.08
C GLN A 63 -6.31 32.39 -26.45
N SER A 64 -6.75 31.57 -27.41
CA SER A 64 -7.19 32.03 -28.73
C SER A 64 -8.42 32.96 -28.65
N ALA A 65 -9.44 32.57 -27.87
CA ALA A 65 -10.64 33.40 -27.67
C ALA A 65 -10.29 34.73 -26.98
N ARG A 66 -9.32 34.72 -26.07
CA ARG A 66 -8.83 35.92 -25.40
C ARG A 66 -8.16 36.87 -26.38
N ALA A 67 -7.24 36.38 -27.20
CA ALA A 67 -6.57 37.19 -28.21
C ALA A 67 -7.58 37.82 -29.18
N GLN A 68 -8.58 37.06 -29.61
CA GLN A 68 -9.64 37.53 -30.51
C GLN A 68 -10.53 38.60 -29.85
N ALA A 69 -10.94 38.40 -28.60
CA ALA A 69 -11.71 39.39 -27.84
C ALA A 69 -10.92 40.68 -27.57
N ASP A 70 -9.61 40.57 -27.32
CA ASP A 70 -8.72 41.72 -27.14
C ASP A 70 -8.57 42.52 -28.46
N ALA A 71 -8.41 41.83 -29.59
CA ALA A 71 -8.30 42.45 -30.91
C ALA A 71 -9.60 43.16 -31.34
N SER A 72 -10.75 42.51 -31.21
CA SER A 72 -12.04 43.09 -31.61
C SER A 72 -12.46 44.26 -30.73
N ARG A 73 -12.14 44.21 -29.43
CA ARG A 73 -12.31 45.34 -28.51
C ARG A 73 -11.47 46.56 -28.92
N ALA A 74 -10.20 46.35 -29.25
CA ALA A 74 -9.34 47.45 -29.72
C ALA A 74 -9.86 48.04 -31.05
N GLN A 75 -10.39 47.21 -31.96
CA GLN A 75 -10.97 47.68 -33.22
C GLN A 75 -12.24 48.53 -32.99
N TYR A 76 -13.17 48.06 -32.15
CA TYR A 76 -14.36 48.84 -31.80
C TYR A 76 -13.98 50.18 -31.17
N GLN A 77 -12.98 50.22 -30.29
CA GLN A 77 -12.49 51.47 -29.68
C GLN A 77 -11.94 52.44 -30.73
N ARG A 78 -11.15 51.97 -31.70
CA ARG A 78 -10.65 52.80 -32.81
C ARG A 78 -11.78 53.38 -33.64
N GLU A 79 -12.74 52.55 -34.04
CA GLU A 79 -13.90 53.00 -34.83
C GLU A 79 -14.79 53.96 -34.05
N TYR A 80 -14.95 53.76 -32.74
CA TYR A 80 -15.70 54.68 -31.88
C TYR A 80 -15.08 56.07 -31.83
N VAL A 81 -13.75 56.15 -31.67
CA VAL A 81 -13.02 57.43 -31.70
C VAL A 81 -13.16 58.11 -33.07
N LEU A 82 -12.96 57.37 -34.16
CA LEU A 82 -13.12 57.91 -35.52
C LEU A 82 -14.55 58.33 -35.84
N PHE A 83 -15.57 57.65 -35.30
CA PHE A 83 -16.97 58.04 -35.52
C PHE A 83 -17.28 59.36 -34.79
N ARG A 84 -16.73 59.56 -33.59
CA ARG A 84 -16.91 60.78 -32.81
C ARG A 84 -16.16 61.97 -33.39
N ASP A 85 -15.01 61.72 -34.00
CA ASP A 85 -14.24 62.71 -34.72
C ASP A 85 -14.80 62.88 -36.14
N ASN A 86 -15.73 63.84 -36.32
CA ASN A 86 -16.31 64.22 -37.61
C ASN A 86 -16.98 63.09 -38.42
N ARG A 87 -17.39 61.98 -37.78
CA ARG A 87 -18.00 60.81 -38.46
C ARG A 87 -17.09 60.26 -39.56
N ASN A 88 -15.79 60.17 -39.28
CA ASN A 88 -14.79 59.61 -40.20
C ASN A 88 -15.01 58.11 -40.51
N VAL A 89 -15.92 57.43 -39.81
CA VAL A 89 -16.44 56.10 -40.17
C VAL A 89 -17.97 56.11 -40.17
N SER A 90 -18.58 55.17 -40.90
CA SER A 90 -20.04 55.07 -40.95
C SER A 90 -20.62 54.51 -39.64
N GLN A 91 -21.86 54.89 -39.32
CA GLN A 91 -22.58 54.31 -38.17
C GLN A 91 -22.75 52.78 -38.30
N LYS A 92 -22.93 52.28 -39.52
CA LYS A 92 -23.01 50.85 -39.82
C LYS A 92 -21.70 50.13 -39.48
N SER A 93 -20.56 50.72 -39.82
CA SER A 93 -19.23 50.17 -39.48
C SER A 93 -19.07 50.04 -37.97
N LEU A 94 -19.36 51.12 -37.22
CA LEU A 94 -19.29 51.13 -35.76
C LEU A 94 -20.21 50.06 -35.13
N GLN A 95 -21.43 49.91 -35.65
CA GLN A 95 -22.38 48.89 -35.21
C GLN A 95 -21.86 47.47 -35.48
N ASN A 96 -21.26 47.23 -36.65
CA ASN A 96 -20.65 45.96 -36.99
C ASN A 96 -19.46 45.63 -36.07
N ALA A 97 -18.56 46.58 -35.82
CA ALA A 97 -17.43 46.39 -34.92
C ALA A 97 -17.88 46.10 -33.48
N ARG A 98 -18.96 46.77 -33.02
CA ARG A 98 -19.58 46.48 -31.72
C ARG A 98 -20.13 45.04 -31.67
N ALA A 99 -20.84 44.61 -32.71
CA ALA A 99 -21.39 43.26 -32.78
C ALA A 99 -20.28 42.19 -32.71
N ILE A 100 -19.20 42.36 -33.48
CA ILE A 100 -18.04 41.46 -33.46
C ILE A 100 -17.40 41.41 -32.06
N MET A 101 -17.17 42.56 -31.43
CA MET A 101 -16.61 42.62 -30.07
C MET A 101 -17.48 41.85 -29.07
N LEU A 102 -18.80 42.06 -29.10
CA LEU A 102 -19.73 41.36 -28.20
C LEU A 102 -19.74 39.85 -28.44
N THR A 103 -19.69 39.42 -29.71
CA THR A 103 -19.59 38.01 -30.06
C THR A 103 -18.28 37.38 -29.57
N ASP A 104 -17.14 38.03 -29.77
CA ASP A 104 -15.85 37.50 -29.36
C ASP A 104 -15.68 37.52 -27.84
N GLN A 105 -16.25 38.50 -27.14
CA GLN A 105 -16.33 38.51 -25.68
C GLN A 105 -17.16 37.32 -25.16
N ALA A 106 -18.30 37.02 -25.79
CA ALA A 106 -19.11 35.87 -25.42
C ALA A 106 -18.36 34.53 -25.64
N LYS A 107 -17.56 34.43 -26.73
CA LYS A 107 -16.70 33.25 -26.96
C LYS A 107 -15.63 33.09 -25.88
N LEU A 108 -15.00 34.17 -25.45
CA LEU A 108 -14.04 34.14 -24.34
C LEU A 108 -14.71 33.64 -23.04
N GLN A 109 -15.87 34.19 -22.70
CA GLN A 109 -16.62 33.75 -21.51
C GLN A 109 -17.00 32.26 -21.58
N ALA A 110 -17.43 31.78 -22.74
CA ALA A 110 -17.71 30.36 -22.94
C ALA A 110 -16.46 29.48 -22.77
N ALA A 111 -15.31 29.91 -23.28
CA ALA A 111 -14.05 29.19 -23.14
C ALA A 111 -13.54 29.17 -21.69
N GLU A 112 -13.70 30.28 -20.95
CA GLU A 112 -13.41 30.36 -19.51
C GLU A 112 -14.30 29.41 -18.70
N ALA A 113 -15.61 29.40 -18.96
CA ALA A 113 -16.54 28.50 -18.31
C ALA A 113 -16.21 27.02 -18.58
N ALA A 114 -15.86 26.67 -19.83
CA ALA A 114 -15.46 25.32 -20.19
C ALA A 114 -14.20 24.86 -19.46
N GLN A 115 -13.19 25.74 -19.30
CA GLN A 115 -12.00 25.42 -18.52
C GLN A 115 -12.33 25.19 -17.03
N ASN A 116 -13.17 26.05 -16.44
CA ASN A 116 -13.55 25.93 -15.03
C ASN A 116 -14.27 24.61 -14.73
N VAL A 117 -15.14 24.15 -15.64
CA VAL A 117 -15.81 22.85 -15.50
C VAL A 117 -14.81 21.70 -15.52
N LEU A 118 -13.79 21.77 -16.38
CA LEU A 118 -12.76 20.73 -16.45
C LEU A 118 -11.89 20.68 -15.19
N ASP A 119 -11.46 21.83 -14.66
CA ASP A 119 -10.70 21.88 -13.39
C ASP A 119 -11.55 21.34 -12.22
N ALA A 120 -12.82 21.76 -12.13
CA ALA A 120 -13.74 21.25 -11.12
C ALA A 120 -13.94 19.73 -11.24
N THR A 121 -14.08 19.21 -12.46
CA THR A 121 -14.24 17.76 -12.71
C THR A 121 -13.00 16.99 -12.30
N LEU A 122 -11.79 17.49 -12.62
CA LEU A 122 -10.52 16.90 -12.19
C LEU A 122 -10.44 16.81 -10.66
N ARG A 123 -10.74 17.90 -9.95
CA ARG A 123 -10.70 17.93 -8.48
C ARG A 123 -11.75 17.02 -7.85
N GLN A 124 -12.96 16.98 -8.40
CA GLN A 124 -14.03 16.12 -7.90
C GLN A 124 -13.72 14.63 -8.06
N GLN A 125 -13.08 14.24 -9.16
CA GLN A 125 -12.80 12.82 -9.43
C GLN A 125 -11.47 12.35 -8.83
N PHE A 126 -10.45 13.21 -8.79
CA PHE A 126 -9.07 12.81 -8.45
C PHE A 126 -8.44 13.61 -7.30
N GLY A 127 -9.11 14.64 -6.79
CA GLY A 127 -8.60 15.49 -5.72
C GLY A 127 -7.48 16.42 -6.18
N ASP A 128 -7.01 17.27 -5.27
CA ASP A 128 -6.10 18.38 -5.63
C ASP A 128 -4.73 17.91 -6.14
N THR A 129 -4.13 16.89 -5.52
CA THR A 129 -2.77 16.44 -5.89
C THR A 129 -2.70 15.96 -7.33
N LEU A 130 -3.64 15.10 -7.75
CA LEU A 130 -3.70 14.58 -9.11
C LEU A 130 -4.22 15.62 -10.10
N ALA A 131 -5.22 16.44 -9.73
CA ALA A 131 -5.70 17.54 -10.56
C ALA A 131 -4.59 18.55 -10.88
N ASN A 132 -3.80 18.94 -9.88
CA ASN A 132 -2.68 19.86 -10.07
C ASN A 132 -1.58 19.22 -10.93
N ALA A 133 -1.28 17.93 -10.73
CA ALA A 133 -0.32 17.20 -11.57
C ALA A 133 -0.78 17.10 -13.03
N ALA A 134 -2.10 16.95 -13.27
CA ALA A 134 -2.70 16.94 -14.60
C ALA A 134 -2.72 18.33 -15.25
N SER A 135 -2.93 19.41 -14.49
CA SER A 135 -3.00 20.77 -15.05
C SER A 135 -1.62 21.42 -15.23
N ALA A 136 -0.59 20.96 -14.52
CA ALA A 136 0.75 21.55 -14.58
C ALA A 136 1.49 21.19 -15.88
N SER A 137 1.96 22.22 -16.59
CA SER A 137 2.81 22.04 -17.76
C SER A 137 4.11 21.35 -17.38
N GLY A 138 4.43 20.23 -18.04
CA GLY A 138 5.70 19.51 -17.81
C GLY A 138 5.76 18.71 -16.50
N SER A 139 4.63 18.34 -15.89
CA SER A 139 4.60 17.52 -14.68
C SER A 139 5.33 16.17 -14.84
N ASP A 140 6.47 16.01 -14.17
CA ASP A 140 7.23 14.75 -14.16
C ASP A 140 6.43 13.58 -13.60
N PHE A 141 5.59 13.85 -12.59
CA PHE A 141 4.73 12.82 -12.02
C PHE A 141 3.70 12.33 -13.02
N LEU A 142 3.00 13.24 -13.71
CA LEU A 142 2.05 12.86 -14.76
C LEU A 142 2.75 12.08 -15.88
N GLN A 143 3.94 12.49 -16.31
CA GLN A 143 4.70 11.75 -17.31
C GLN A 143 5.04 10.33 -16.87
N ARG A 144 5.35 10.11 -15.59
CA ARG A 144 5.61 8.76 -15.07
C ARG A 144 4.33 7.91 -15.08
N LEU A 145 3.18 8.50 -14.72
CA LEU A 145 1.87 7.83 -14.82
C LEU A 145 1.56 7.43 -16.27
N MET A 146 1.68 8.38 -17.21
CA MET A 146 1.41 8.11 -18.64
C MET A 146 2.35 7.08 -19.27
N LYS A 147 3.57 6.94 -18.71
CA LYS A 147 4.57 5.95 -19.16
C LYS A 147 4.44 4.60 -18.44
N GLY A 148 3.47 4.43 -17.53
CA GLY A 148 3.32 3.21 -16.71
C GLY A 148 4.52 2.94 -15.79
N ARG A 149 5.28 3.99 -15.42
CA ARG A 149 6.42 3.89 -14.48
C ARG A 149 5.98 4.09 -13.03
N SER A 150 4.81 4.67 -12.85
CA SER A 150 4.18 4.87 -11.57
C SER A 150 2.69 4.60 -11.73
N GLU A 151 2.09 3.99 -10.72
CA GLU A 151 0.66 3.72 -10.67
C GLU A 151 0.03 4.40 -9.47
N VAL A 152 -1.26 4.73 -9.58
CA VAL A 152 -2.04 5.27 -8.46
C VAL A 152 -2.85 4.16 -7.83
N LEU A 153 -2.70 4.01 -6.52
CA LEU A 153 -3.41 3.05 -5.70
C LEU A 153 -4.46 3.78 -4.87
N ARG A 154 -5.68 3.21 -4.78
CA ARG A 154 -6.69 3.62 -3.82
C ARG A 154 -6.70 2.63 -2.66
N VAL A 155 -6.27 3.10 -1.50
CA VAL A 155 -6.16 2.31 -0.27
C VAL A 155 -7.25 2.76 0.69
N THR A 156 -8.12 1.83 1.11
CA THR A 156 -9.24 2.14 2.02
C THR A 156 -8.89 1.71 3.44
N LEU A 157 -8.62 2.70 4.30
CA LEU A 157 -8.27 2.48 5.70
C LEU A 157 -9.53 2.28 6.57
N PRO A 158 -9.54 1.34 7.53
CA PRO A 158 -10.66 1.15 8.45
C PRO A 158 -10.98 2.42 9.26
N ALA A 159 -12.27 2.74 9.43
CA ALA A 159 -12.71 3.97 10.10
C ALA A 159 -12.37 4.04 11.61
N LYS A 160 -12.01 2.90 12.23
CA LYS A 160 -11.73 2.79 13.67
C LYS A 160 -10.31 3.27 14.02
N ASP A 161 -9.44 3.37 13.03
CA ASP A 161 -8.08 3.89 13.18
C ASP A 161 -8.09 5.37 12.80
N SER A 162 -8.47 6.22 13.77
CA SER A 162 -8.55 7.68 13.66
C SER A 162 -7.19 8.40 13.48
N GLY A 163 -6.14 7.64 13.14
CA GLY A 163 -4.82 8.17 12.79
C GLY A 163 -4.83 8.79 11.39
N SER A 164 -3.93 9.75 11.16
CA SER A 164 -3.69 10.23 9.79
C SER A 164 -3.11 9.09 8.96
N ALA A 165 -3.57 8.91 7.72
CA ALA A 165 -2.98 7.91 6.83
C ALA A 165 -1.46 8.11 6.73
N PRO A 166 -0.63 7.06 6.93
CA PRO A 166 0.82 7.21 6.98
C PRO A 166 1.39 7.70 5.65
N ALA A 167 2.54 8.35 5.70
CA ALA A 167 3.18 8.89 4.49
C ALA A 167 3.68 7.79 3.53
N GLN A 168 4.02 6.62 4.06
CA GLN A 168 4.51 5.47 3.32
C GLN A 168 3.82 4.20 3.81
N ILE A 169 3.56 3.30 2.88
CA ILE A 169 3.01 1.97 3.09
C ILE A 169 3.74 0.99 2.17
N SER A 170 3.53 -0.31 2.37
CA SER A 170 3.87 -1.34 1.40
C SER A 170 2.62 -1.99 0.84
N VAL A 171 2.70 -2.53 -0.37
CA VAL A 171 1.58 -3.18 -1.06
C VAL A 171 2.08 -4.48 -1.67
N ASP A 172 1.25 -5.53 -1.63
CA ASP A 172 1.62 -6.81 -2.25
C ASP A 172 1.69 -6.67 -3.79
N GLY A 173 2.86 -6.97 -4.33
CA GLY A 173 3.08 -7.14 -5.76
C GLY A 173 2.58 -8.49 -6.27
N LEU A 174 2.37 -8.59 -7.58
CA LEU A 174 1.91 -9.82 -8.23
C LEU A 174 2.96 -10.96 -8.15
N ASP A 175 4.22 -10.63 -7.92
CA ASP A 175 5.35 -11.55 -7.74
C ASP A 175 5.61 -11.93 -6.27
N GLY A 176 4.72 -11.51 -5.36
CA GLY A 176 4.85 -11.72 -3.92
C GLY A 176 5.85 -10.78 -3.23
N ARG A 177 6.45 -9.82 -3.95
CA ARG A 177 7.31 -8.80 -3.34
C ARG A 177 6.51 -7.61 -2.87
N LEU A 178 6.97 -7.00 -1.78
CA LEU A 178 6.39 -5.75 -1.28
C LEU A 178 6.84 -4.56 -2.14
N ILE A 179 5.87 -3.78 -2.60
CA ILE A 179 6.07 -2.54 -3.35
C ILE A 179 5.85 -1.37 -2.41
N ALA A 180 6.85 -0.52 -2.26
CA ALA A 180 6.71 0.72 -1.49
C ALA A 180 5.77 1.70 -2.21
N ALA A 181 4.83 2.27 -1.47
CA ALA A 181 3.92 3.29 -1.98
C ALA A 181 3.89 4.51 -1.06
N ARG A 182 3.80 5.70 -1.67
CA ARG A 182 3.83 6.99 -0.96
C ARG A 182 2.49 7.69 -1.08
N LYS A 183 1.98 8.23 0.03
CA LYS A 183 0.70 8.94 0.08
C LYS A 183 0.73 10.16 -0.83
N LEU A 184 -0.35 10.33 -1.60
CA LEU A 184 -0.60 11.49 -2.45
C LEU A 184 -1.61 12.43 -1.79
N SER A 185 -2.78 11.91 -1.41
CA SER A 185 -3.89 12.67 -0.85
C SER A 185 -4.98 11.74 -0.31
N ALA A 186 -6.01 12.31 0.31
CA ALA A 186 -7.30 11.62 0.40
C ALA A 186 -7.88 11.39 -1.02
N SER A 187 -8.60 10.29 -1.20
CA SER A 187 -9.35 10.04 -2.43
C SER A 187 -10.75 10.65 -2.29
N PRO A 188 -11.22 11.48 -3.23
CA PRO A 188 -12.60 11.99 -3.21
C PRO A 188 -13.62 10.91 -3.58
N GLN A 189 -13.16 9.78 -4.13
CA GLN A 189 -13.98 8.63 -4.51
C GLN A 189 -13.74 7.47 -3.54
N SER A 190 -14.80 6.79 -3.13
CA SER A 190 -14.74 5.54 -2.37
C SER A 190 -15.00 4.33 -3.27
N ASP A 191 -14.62 3.14 -2.81
CA ASP A 191 -15.17 1.90 -3.34
C ASP A 191 -16.47 1.59 -2.59
N PRO A 192 -17.64 1.50 -3.25
CA PRO A 192 -18.91 1.27 -2.57
C PRO A 192 -18.98 -0.10 -1.86
N SER A 193 -18.12 -1.05 -2.22
CA SER A 193 -18.06 -2.37 -1.59
C SER A 193 -17.21 -2.41 -0.31
N ILE A 194 -16.43 -1.35 -0.03
CA ILE A 194 -15.49 -1.31 1.09
C ILE A 194 -15.80 -0.09 1.98
N GLN A 195 -16.08 -0.34 3.26
CA GLN A 195 -16.28 0.72 4.23
C GLN A 195 -14.93 1.22 4.77
N GLY A 196 -14.70 2.54 4.74
CA GLY A 196 -13.52 3.16 5.32
C GLY A 196 -13.18 4.51 4.70
N ASN A 197 -12.00 5.02 5.03
CA ASN A 197 -11.45 6.28 4.53
C ASN A 197 -10.48 5.99 3.37
N PRO A 198 -10.81 6.38 2.12
CA PRO A 198 -9.97 6.09 0.97
C PRO A 198 -8.88 7.15 0.78
N TYR A 199 -7.68 6.70 0.47
CA TYR A 199 -6.51 7.54 0.20
C TYR A 199 -5.84 7.12 -1.10
N PHE A 200 -5.28 8.08 -1.83
CA PHE A 200 -4.42 7.81 -2.97
C PHE A 200 -2.97 7.66 -2.53
N TYR A 201 -2.30 6.65 -3.06
CA TYR A 201 -0.86 6.42 -2.96
C TYR A 201 -0.27 6.26 -4.36
N ALA A 202 1.00 6.61 -4.54
CA ALA A 202 1.77 6.32 -5.74
C ALA A 202 2.75 5.19 -5.46
N ALA A 203 2.76 4.19 -6.34
CA ALA A 203 3.76 3.13 -6.35
C ALA A 203 4.60 3.25 -7.63
N ASP A 204 5.92 3.23 -7.50
CA ASP A 204 6.85 3.31 -8.63
C ASP A 204 7.14 1.91 -9.19
N SER A 205 6.07 1.20 -9.53
CA SER A 205 6.07 -0.15 -10.11
C SER A 205 4.87 -0.28 -11.05
N ALA A 206 5.05 -1.03 -12.13
CA ALA A 206 3.96 -1.34 -13.06
C ALA A 206 2.99 -2.31 -12.39
N LEU A 207 1.72 -1.91 -12.31
CA LEU A 207 0.61 -2.71 -11.79
C LEU A 207 -0.60 -2.53 -12.71
N PRO A 208 -1.25 -3.60 -13.21
CA PRO A 208 -2.39 -3.44 -14.09
C PRO A 208 -3.55 -2.71 -13.40
N ALA A 209 -4.17 -1.76 -14.09
CA ALA A 209 -5.36 -1.06 -13.62
C ALA A 209 -6.49 -2.03 -13.25
N GLY A 210 -7.21 -1.73 -12.15
CA GLY A 210 -8.26 -2.58 -11.62
C GLY A 210 -7.77 -3.76 -10.78
N THR A 211 -6.46 -4.01 -10.70
CA THR A 211 -5.91 -5.04 -9.80
C THR A 211 -6.30 -4.74 -8.35
N ARG A 212 -6.73 -5.78 -7.64
CA ARG A 212 -7.07 -5.74 -6.22
C ARG A 212 -5.97 -6.44 -5.44
N THR A 213 -5.45 -5.79 -4.42
CA THR A 213 -4.32 -6.24 -3.61
C THR A 213 -4.46 -5.75 -2.17
N THR A 214 -3.50 -6.09 -1.32
CA THR A 214 -3.47 -5.71 0.09
C THR A 214 -2.34 -4.72 0.33
N ALA A 215 -2.65 -3.65 1.05
CA ALA A 215 -1.66 -2.74 1.61
C ALA A 215 -1.35 -3.13 3.05
N HIS A 216 -0.09 -3.05 3.42
CA HIS A 216 0.39 -3.17 4.78
C HIS A 216 0.69 -1.77 5.31
N VAL A 217 -0.10 -1.35 6.29
CA VAL A 217 -0.17 0.02 6.78
C VAL A 217 0.43 0.07 8.18
N PRO A 218 1.60 0.69 8.37
CA PRO A 218 2.25 0.75 9.67
C PRO A 218 1.42 1.59 10.64
N LEU A 219 1.28 1.11 11.88
CA LEU A 219 0.70 1.88 12.97
C LEU A 219 1.75 2.87 13.50
N GLU A 220 1.49 4.17 13.32
CA GLU A 220 2.40 5.24 13.77
C GLU A 220 2.61 5.20 15.30
N GLY A 221 3.86 5.43 15.72
CA GLY A 221 4.23 5.57 17.14
C GLY A 221 4.20 4.28 17.97
N LYS A 222 3.81 3.13 17.39
CA LYS A 222 3.67 1.86 18.10
C LYS A 222 4.80 0.87 17.80
N SER A 223 6.05 1.31 17.68
CA SER A 223 7.14 0.34 17.54
C SER A 223 7.39 -0.38 18.87
N THR A 224 7.33 -1.71 18.82
CA THR A 224 7.62 -2.57 19.96
C THR A 224 8.89 -3.36 19.66
N GLN A 225 9.81 -3.43 20.62
CA GLN A 225 10.90 -4.38 20.53
C GLN A 225 10.36 -5.79 20.78
N GLY A 226 10.67 -6.71 19.88
CA GLY A 226 10.38 -8.13 20.03
C GLY A 226 11.53 -8.97 19.52
N LEU A 227 11.36 -10.29 19.55
CA LEU A 227 12.34 -11.24 19.02
C LEU A 227 11.77 -11.85 17.75
N LEU A 228 12.53 -11.76 16.65
CA LEU A 228 12.16 -12.40 15.39
C LEU A 228 12.49 -13.89 15.48
N ILE A 229 11.45 -14.72 15.54
CA ILE A 229 11.54 -16.16 15.40
C ILE A 229 11.44 -16.48 13.90
N PRO A 230 12.49 -17.04 13.27
CA PRO A 230 12.46 -17.41 11.85
C PRO A 230 11.30 -18.36 11.56
N GLU A 231 10.69 -18.26 10.37
CA GLU A 231 9.60 -19.15 9.98
C GLU A 231 9.99 -20.64 10.08
N SER A 232 11.24 -20.97 9.76
CA SER A 232 11.77 -22.34 9.84
C SER A 232 11.86 -22.90 11.27
N ALA A 233 11.85 -22.04 12.29
CA ALA A 233 11.85 -22.45 13.69
C ALA A 233 10.43 -22.72 14.24
N VAL A 234 9.38 -22.38 13.49
CA VAL A 234 8.00 -22.48 13.95
C VAL A 234 7.45 -23.89 13.75
N VAL A 235 6.96 -24.48 14.84
CA VAL A 235 6.29 -25.77 14.88
C VAL A 235 4.82 -25.55 15.22
N TRP A 236 3.93 -25.99 14.33
CA TRP A 236 2.49 -25.98 14.56
C TRP A 236 2.07 -27.30 15.21
N TYR A 237 1.55 -27.24 16.43
CA TYR A 237 1.07 -28.41 17.16
C TYR A 237 -0.08 -28.06 18.09
N GLY A 238 -1.14 -28.88 18.07
CA GLY A 238 -2.32 -28.66 18.93
C GLY A 238 -3.07 -27.35 18.62
N GLY A 239 -3.00 -26.86 17.38
CA GLY A 239 -3.59 -25.57 16.99
C GLY A 239 -2.82 -24.33 17.49
N GLN A 240 -1.61 -24.53 18.03
CA GLN A 240 -0.76 -23.48 18.60
C GLN A 240 0.61 -23.45 17.92
N GLN A 241 1.27 -22.30 18.01
CA GLN A 241 2.63 -22.10 17.52
C GLN A 241 3.65 -22.31 18.64
N TRP A 242 4.73 -23.02 18.33
CA TRP A 242 5.79 -23.38 19.26
C TRP A 242 7.15 -23.23 18.59
N ALA A 243 8.21 -23.06 19.40
CA ALA A 243 9.60 -23.19 18.95
C ALA A 243 10.40 -23.99 19.99
N TYR A 244 11.35 -24.80 19.54
CA TYR A 244 12.29 -25.47 20.45
C TYR A 244 13.46 -24.54 20.75
N VAL A 245 13.78 -24.38 22.03
CA VAL A 245 14.95 -23.64 22.51
C VAL A 245 15.96 -24.62 23.06
N LYS A 246 17.22 -24.48 22.65
CA LYS A 246 18.35 -25.21 23.21
C LYS A 246 18.70 -24.61 24.58
N THR A 247 18.41 -25.36 25.64
CA THR A 247 18.61 -24.92 27.03
C THR A 247 19.91 -25.44 27.63
N ALA A 248 20.50 -26.48 27.03
CA ALA A 248 21.86 -26.96 27.29
C ALA A 248 22.43 -27.66 26.04
N ALA A 249 23.68 -28.12 26.10
CA ALA A 249 24.36 -28.76 24.97
C ALA A 249 23.57 -29.91 24.33
N ASP A 250 22.81 -30.65 25.13
CA ASP A 250 22.03 -31.84 24.76
C ASP A 250 20.53 -31.74 25.14
N ARG A 251 20.05 -30.55 25.52
CA ARG A 251 18.69 -30.35 26.04
C ARG A 251 17.92 -29.31 25.24
N PHE A 252 16.71 -29.69 24.86
CA PHE A 252 15.79 -28.85 24.12
C PHE A 252 14.45 -28.79 24.83
N THR A 253 13.89 -27.60 24.88
CA THR A 253 12.58 -27.36 25.48
C THR A 253 11.67 -26.69 24.48
N ARG A 254 10.46 -27.23 24.31
CA ARG A 254 9.43 -26.59 23.48
C ARG A 254 8.79 -25.43 24.25
N ARG A 255 8.84 -24.23 23.68
CA ARG A 255 8.23 -23.03 24.24
C ARG A 255 7.08 -22.54 23.36
N TYR A 256 5.99 -22.15 24.02
CA TYR A 256 4.82 -21.57 23.36
C TYR A 256 5.17 -20.19 22.80
N MET A 257 4.64 -19.87 21.62
CA MET A 257 4.76 -18.55 20.99
C MET A 257 3.45 -17.77 21.16
N PRO A 258 3.29 -17.00 22.27
CA PRO A 258 2.09 -16.20 22.48
C PRO A 258 2.05 -14.99 21.55
N SER A 259 0.88 -14.75 20.94
CA SER A 259 0.57 -13.50 20.22
C SER A 259 1.61 -13.10 19.17
N ALA A 260 2.11 -14.08 18.40
CA ALA A 260 3.15 -13.86 17.43
C ALA A 260 2.60 -13.03 16.24
N LEU A 261 3.24 -11.89 15.96
CA LEU A 261 2.89 -11.05 14.80
C LEU A 261 3.69 -11.52 13.59
N ALA A 262 3.01 -11.77 12.47
CA ALA A 262 3.70 -12.08 11.22
C ALA A 262 4.61 -10.90 10.84
N ALA A 263 5.83 -11.23 10.40
CA ALA A 263 6.81 -10.28 9.92
C ALA A 263 7.57 -10.89 8.75
N ASN A 264 8.28 -10.08 7.97
CA ASN A 264 9.09 -10.60 6.88
C ASN A 264 10.15 -11.58 7.43
N GLY A 265 10.14 -12.83 6.95
CA GLY A 265 11.05 -13.90 7.37
C GLY A 265 10.64 -14.70 8.62
N GLY A 266 9.47 -14.43 9.22
CA GLY A 266 8.99 -15.22 10.36
C GLY A 266 7.93 -14.53 11.21
N PHE A 267 8.04 -14.70 12.53
CA PHE A 267 7.08 -14.18 13.49
C PHE A 267 7.80 -13.45 14.61
N VAL A 268 7.20 -12.37 15.11
CA VAL A 268 7.74 -11.66 16.25
C VAL A 268 6.94 -11.91 17.51
N VAL A 269 7.66 -12.30 18.55
CA VAL A 269 7.13 -12.48 19.90
C VAL A 269 7.65 -11.37 20.81
N THR A 270 6.82 -10.97 21.78
CA THR A 270 7.16 -9.95 22.79
C THR A 270 7.33 -10.55 24.19
N SER A 271 7.05 -11.85 24.36
CA SER A 271 7.18 -12.58 25.62
C SER A 271 7.46 -14.07 25.35
N GLY A 272 7.91 -14.80 26.39
CA GLY A 272 8.20 -16.25 26.33
C GLY A 272 9.59 -16.62 25.81
N PHE A 273 10.34 -15.67 25.25
CA PHE A 273 11.67 -15.85 24.70
C PHE A 273 12.58 -14.69 25.10
N HIS A 274 13.90 -14.92 25.06
CA HIS A 274 14.92 -13.94 25.40
C HIS A 274 15.92 -13.75 24.23
N ALA A 275 16.51 -12.56 24.15
CA ALA A 275 17.59 -12.31 23.21
C ALA A 275 18.76 -13.25 23.50
N GLY A 276 19.30 -13.89 22.46
CA GLY A 276 20.36 -14.90 22.57
C GLY A 276 19.87 -16.33 22.83
N ASP A 277 18.57 -16.56 23.05
CA ASP A 277 18.03 -17.93 23.05
C ASP A 277 18.35 -18.61 21.71
N GLU A 278 18.91 -19.81 21.75
CA GLU A 278 19.21 -20.60 20.55
C GLU A 278 17.97 -21.41 20.15
N VAL A 279 17.25 -20.96 19.13
CA VAL A 279 16.07 -21.67 18.60
C VAL A 279 16.44 -22.66 17.51
N VAL A 280 15.79 -23.82 17.49
CA VAL A 280 15.99 -24.85 16.48
C VAL A 280 15.37 -24.41 15.15
N ILE A 281 16.18 -24.25 14.11
CA ILE A 281 15.76 -23.82 12.75
C ILE A 281 15.72 -24.98 11.74
N HIS A 282 16.34 -26.11 12.06
CA HIS A 282 16.25 -27.37 11.31
C HIS A 282 16.11 -28.54 12.29
N GLY A 283 15.36 -29.58 11.93
CA GLY A 283 15.19 -30.78 12.77
C GLY A 283 14.16 -30.65 13.91
N ALA A 284 13.38 -29.56 13.96
CA ALA A 284 12.38 -29.34 15.00
C ALA A 284 11.27 -30.42 15.02
N GLN A 285 10.91 -31.00 13.87
CA GLN A 285 9.94 -32.10 13.79
C GLN A 285 10.46 -33.41 14.41
N LEU A 286 11.78 -33.63 14.39
CA LEU A 286 12.38 -34.78 15.06
C LEU A 286 12.23 -34.64 16.57
N LEU A 287 12.56 -33.47 17.12
CA LEU A 287 12.38 -33.19 18.55
C LEU A 287 10.93 -33.36 18.99
N LEU A 288 9.97 -32.94 18.16
CA LEU A 288 8.55 -33.18 18.43
C LEU A 288 8.21 -34.68 18.40
N SER A 289 8.76 -35.43 17.45
CA SER A 289 8.54 -36.87 17.38
C SER A 289 9.13 -37.60 18.60
N GLU A 290 10.31 -37.17 19.07
CA GLU A 290 10.92 -37.64 20.32
C GLU A 290 10.07 -37.29 21.55
N GLU A 291 9.49 -36.09 21.58
CA GLU A 291 8.57 -35.64 22.65
C GLU A 291 7.23 -36.37 22.65
N LEU A 292 6.76 -36.82 21.49
CA LEU A 292 5.49 -37.56 21.37
C LEU A 292 5.67 -39.08 21.43
N ARG A 293 6.91 -39.56 21.45
CA ARG A 293 7.21 -40.99 21.55
C ARG A 293 6.57 -41.56 22.82
N PRO A 294 5.68 -42.56 22.71
CA PRO A 294 5.07 -43.19 23.88
C PRO A 294 6.16 -43.75 24.79
N GLN A 295 6.13 -43.38 26.07
CA GLN A 295 7.00 -44.01 27.06
C GLN A 295 6.43 -45.39 27.38
N GLY A 296 6.89 -46.40 26.62
CA GLY A 296 6.69 -47.82 26.90
C GLY A 296 5.24 -48.28 27.09
N ILE A 297 4.68 -48.92 26.07
CA ILE A 297 3.84 -50.08 26.37
C ILE A 297 4.80 -51.06 27.06
N ALA A 298 4.72 -51.16 28.39
CA ALA A 298 5.34 -52.26 29.08
C ALA A 298 4.62 -53.53 28.60
N THR A 299 5.17 -54.21 27.60
CA THR A 299 4.87 -55.61 27.36
C THR A 299 5.41 -56.37 28.56
N GLN A 300 4.61 -56.42 29.63
CA GLN A 300 4.68 -57.48 30.62
C GLN A 300 4.25 -58.77 29.92
N CYS A 301 5.12 -59.34 29.09
CA CYS A 301 5.12 -60.78 28.90
C CYS A 301 5.91 -61.36 30.05
N LYS A 302 5.22 -61.66 31.16
CA LYS A 302 5.76 -62.53 32.20
C LYS A 302 5.44 -63.96 31.79
N ASP A 303 6.45 -64.61 31.21
CA ASP A 303 6.57 -66.04 30.89
C ASP A 303 5.74 -66.61 29.70
N PRO A 304 6.38 -67.31 28.74
CA PRO A 304 5.73 -68.17 27.74
C PRO A 304 5.54 -69.60 28.28
N PRO A 305 4.63 -70.45 27.73
CA PRO A 305 3.95 -70.32 26.44
C PRO A 305 2.43 -70.55 26.56
N GLU A 306 1.61 -69.52 26.37
CA GLU A 306 0.18 -69.73 26.04
C GLU A 306 -0.43 -68.39 25.62
N CYS A 307 -0.46 -68.16 24.31
CA CYS A 307 -1.32 -67.16 23.69
C CYS A 307 -2.01 -67.84 22.51
N ASP A 308 -3.00 -68.67 22.82
CA ASP A 308 -4.06 -69.07 21.89
C ASP A 308 -5.37 -68.46 22.41
N GLY A 309 -6.03 -67.67 21.56
CA GLY A 309 -7.30 -66.99 21.84
C GLY A 309 -7.52 -65.77 20.99
#